data_AF-A0A521I0G6-F1
#
_entry.id   AF-A0A521I0G6-F1
#
_cell.length_a   1.000
_cell.length_b   1.000
_cell.length_c   1.000
_cell.angle_alpha   90.00
_cell.angle_beta   90.00
_cell.angle_gamma   90.00
#
_symmetry.space_group_name_H-M   'P 1'
#
loop_
_entity.id
_entity.type
_entity.pdbx_description
1 polymer ?
#
loop_
_entity_poly.entity_id
_entity_poly.type
_entity_poly.pdbx_seq_one_letter_code
_entity_poly.pdbx_strand_id
1 'polypeptide(L)'
;MSASRKRLLFILLGIAILLLVLGFAAIPIVEGMDPKTKADVTILNGIPFILIFIGIIILYIDFIIFLATRLNNHIAERTYRPVERILIAGIVLGIIGMFQPFTVTLYTLGFIVLLISLLGYIIWSHIIPRLSGARG
;
A
#
# COMPACT_ATOMS: atom_id res chain seq x y z
N MET A 1 5.30 8.27 21.09
CA MET A 1 5.55 8.86 19.75
C MET A 1 6.09 10.27 19.93
N SER A 2 7.32 10.54 19.49
CA SER A 2 7.92 11.88 19.63
C SER A 2 7.14 12.92 18.83
N ALA A 3 7.16 14.19 19.26
CA ALA A 3 6.48 15.28 18.58
C ALA A 3 6.88 15.37 17.09
N SER A 4 8.15 15.12 16.77
CA SER A 4 8.68 15.10 15.41
C SER A 4 8.05 14.03 14.52
N ARG A 5 7.79 12.81 15.06
CA ARG A 5 7.15 11.74 14.27
C ARG A 5 5.67 12.02 14.02
N LYS A 6 4.96 12.60 14.98
CA LYS A 6 3.56 13.04 14.78
C LYS A 6 3.48 14.07 13.66
N ARG A 7 4.36 15.07 13.69
CA ARG A 7 4.44 16.12 12.67
C ARG A 7 4.69 15.55 11.27
N LEU A 8 5.60 14.57 11.17
CA LEU A 8 5.89 13.89 9.90
C LEU A 8 4.65 13.17 9.34
N LEU A 9 3.90 12.43 10.17
CA LEU A 9 2.66 11.77 9.72
C LEU A 9 1.65 12.78 9.18
N PHE A 10 1.40 13.88 9.89
CA PHE A 10 0.46 14.90 9.42
C PHE A 10 0.92 15.59 8.12
N ILE A 11 2.23 15.79 7.93
CA ILE A 11 2.77 16.34 6.69
C ILE A 11 2.57 15.35 5.54
N LEU A 12 2.90 14.08 5.72
CA LEU A 12 2.72 13.04 4.70
C LEU A 12 1.24 12.88 4.33
N LEU A 13 0.37 12.85 5.33
CA LEU A 13 -1.08 12.81 5.12
C LEU A 13 -1.58 14.04 4.34
N GLY A 14 -1.12 15.24 4.70
CA GLY A 14 -1.45 16.47 3.98
C GLY A 14 -1.00 16.44 2.52
N ILE A 15 0.22 15.96 2.26
CA ILE A 15 0.74 15.79 0.89
C ILE A 15 -0.08 14.75 0.11
N ALA A 16 -0.38 13.61 0.71
CA ALA A 16 -1.18 12.56 0.07
C ALA A 16 -2.56 13.09 -0.32
N ILE A 17 -3.25 13.77 0.60
CA ILE A 17 -4.56 14.37 0.34
C ILE A 17 -4.46 15.41 -0.77
N LEU A 18 -3.46 16.29 -0.74
CA LEU A 18 -3.26 17.29 -1.77
C LEU A 18 -3.07 16.66 -3.15
N LEU A 19 -2.22 15.63 -3.26
CA LEU A 19 -2.00 14.92 -4.52
C LEU A 19 -3.25 14.20 -5.03
N LEU A 20 -4.03 13.59 -4.14
CA LEU A 20 -5.30 12.96 -4.52
C LEU A 20 -6.30 14.00 -5.03
N VAL A 21 -6.46 15.12 -4.32
CA VAL A 21 -7.36 16.21 -4.74
C VAL A 21 -6.94 16.78 -6.08
N LEU A 22 -5.64 17.06 -6.28
CA LEU A 22 -5.12 17.56 -7.56
C LEU A 22 -5.27 16.52 -8.68
N GLY A 23 -5.04 15.24 -8.37
CA GLY A 23 -5.20 14.14 -9.32
C GLY A 23 -6.64 14.00 -9.81
N PHE A 24 -7.61 14.00 -8.90
CA PHE A 24 -9.04 13.98 -9.25
C PHE A 24 -9.48 15.25 -9.98
N ALA A 25 -9.00 16.42 -9.56
CA ALA A 25 -9.29 17.69 -10.23
C ALA A 25 -8.69 17.77 -11.64
N ALA A 26 -7.58 17.08 -11.90
CA ALA A 26 -6.94 17.03 -13.21
C ALA A 26 -7.70 16.16 -14.22
N ILE A 27 -8.51 15.19 -13.79
CA ILE A 27 -9.29 14.32 -14.69
C ILE A 27 -10.17 15.13 -15.67
N PRO A 28 -11.12 15.97 -15.21
CA PRO A 28 -11.99 16.71 -16.13
C PRO A 28 -11.22 17.71 -17.00
N ILE A 29 -10.10 18.25 -16.49
CA ILE A 29 -9.25 19.19 -17.23
C ILE A 29 -8.60 18.48 -18.42
N VAL A 30 -8.01 17.31 -18.19
CA VAL A 30 -7.38 16.50 -19.23
C VAL A 30 -8.44 15.96 -20.20
N GLU A 31 -9.57 15.47 -19.71
CA GLU A 31 -10.65 14.98 -20.55
C GLU A 31 -11.26 16.07 -21.45
N GLY A 32 -11.30 17.32 -20.99
CA GLY A 32 -11.76 18.47 -21.77
C GLY A 32 -10.80 18.99 -22.84
N MET A 33 -9.56 18.49 -22.93
CA MET A 33 -8.59 18.95 -23.94
C MET A 33 -8.90 18.44 -25.35
N ASP A 34 -8.52 19.23 -26.36
CA ASP A 34 -8.65 18.87 -27.78
C ASP A 34 -7.91 17.56 -28.10
N PRO A 35 -8.47 16.68 -28.95
CA PRO A 35 -7.86 15.39 -29.26
C PRO A 35 -6.45 15.51 -29.86
N LYS A 36 -6.13 16.59 -30.58
CA LYS A 36 -4.80 16.79 -31.16
C LYS A 36 -3.76 17.02 -30.08
N THR A 37 -4.05 17.87 -29.10
CA THR A 37 -3.17 18.13 -27.96
C THR A 37 -2.92 16.87 -27.11
N LYS A 38 -3.93 16.00 -26.95
CA LYS A 38 -3.79 14.72 -26.24
C LYS A 38 -2.88 13.73 -26.95
N ALA A 39 -2.89 13.72 -28.28
CA ALA A 39 -2.06 12.84 -29.10
C ALA A 39 -0.61 13.33 -29.17
N ASP A 40 -0.43 14.65 -29.27
CA ASP A 40 0.90 15.27 -29.34
C ASP A 40 1.63 15.22 -27.99
N VAL A 41 0.88 15.25 -26.87
CA VAL A 41 1.45 15.28 -25.52
C VAL A 41 0.83 14.17 -24.63
N THR A 42 1.18 12.92 -24.95
CA THR A 42 0.68 11.72 -24.25
C THR A 42 0.90 11.77 -22.72
N ILE A 43 1.93 12.47 -22.25
CA ILE A 43 2.22 12.59 -20.81
C ILE A 43 1.10 13.31 -20.04
N LEU A 44 0.35 14.20 -20.69
CA LEU A 44 -0.79 14.91 -20.07
C LEU A 44 -1.88 13.91 -19.63
N ASN A 45 -2.10 12.85 -20.42
CA ASN A 45 -3.06 11.80 -20.08
C ASN A 45 -2.61 11.00 -18.84
N GLY A 46 -1.30 10.94 -18.59
CA GLY A 46 -0.73 10.25 -17.43
C GLY A 46 -0.77 11.06 -16.14
N ILE A 47 -0.95 12.40 -16.19
CA ILE A 47 -0.88 13.27 -15.01
C ILE A 47 -1.89 12.86 -13.92
N PRO A 48 -3.20 12.70 -14.22
CA PRO A 48 -4.17 12.34 -13.19
C PRO A 48 -3.83 10.99 -12.54
N PHE A 49 -3.43 10.01 -13.36
CA PHE A 49 -3.03 8.68 -12.89
C PHE A 49 -1.81 8.75 -11.96
N ILE A 50 -0.75 9.46 -12.35
CA ILE A 50 0.48 9.57 -11.56
C ILE A 50 0.20 10.27 -10.22
N LEU A 51 -0.55 11.38 -10.23
CA LEU A 51 -0.90 12.11 -9.01
C LEU A 51 -1.71 11.24 -8.03
N ILE A 52 -2.72 10.54 -8.54
CA ILE A 52 -3.54 9.63 -7.71
C ILE A 52 -2.68 8.48 -7.19
N PHE A 53 -1.88 7.86 -8.05
CA PHE A 53 -1.05 6.71 -7.69
C PHE A 53 -0.02 7.07 -6.61
N ILE A 54 0.71 8.18 -6.76
CA ILE A 54 1.65 8.67 -5.74
C ILE A 54 0.90 9.02 -4.45
N GLY A 55 -0.27 9.66 -4.56
CA GLY A 55 -1.11 9.97 -3.40
C GLY A 55 -1.50 8.72 -2.60
N ILE A 56 -1.95 7.66 -3.28
CA ILE A 56 -2.26 6.36 -2.66
C ILE A 56 -1.03 5.74 -2.02
N ILE A 57 0.14 5.77 -2.69
CA ILE A 57 1.38 5.22 -2.12
C ILE A 57 1.77 5.94 -0.83
N ILE A 58 1.76 7.29 -0.82
CA ILE A 58 2.11 8.05 0.38
C ILE A 58 1.11 7.78 1.50
N LEU A 59 -0.19 7.72 1.18
CA LEU A 59 -1.23 7.37 2.16
C LEU A 59 -0.99 5.97 2.76
N TYR A 60 -0.60 5.00 1.93
CA TYR A 60 -0.29 3.65 2.37
C TYR A 60 0.96 3.59 3.27
N ILE A 61 2.01 4.35 2.92
CA ILE A 61 3.20 4.49 3.76
C ILE A 61 2.84 5.11 5.12
N ASP A 62 2.03 6.17 5.13
CA ASP A 62 1.56 6.83 6.36
C ASP A 62 0.77 5.85 7.24
N PHE A 63 -0.09 5.04 6.64
CA PHE A 63 -0.82 3.97 7.30
C PHE A 63 0.10 2.91 7.94
N ILE A 64 1.14 2.46 7.23
CA ILE A 64 2.15 1.52 7.77
C ILE A 64 2.84 2.14 9.00
N ILE A 65 3.31 3.39 8.90
CA ILE A 65 4.02 4.06 10.00
C ILE A 65 3.09 4.26 11.20
N PHE A 66 1.84 4.65 10.95
CA PHE A 66 0.82 4.79 11.98
C PHE A 66 0.60 3.46 12.72
N LEU A 67 0.36 2.38 11.98
CA LEU A 67 0.08 1.07 12.57
C LEU A 67 1.30 0.51 13.31
N ALA A 68 2.50 0.58 12.71
CA ALA A 68 3.74 0.19 13.36
C ALA A 68 3.94 0.97 14.66
N THR A 69 3.73 2.29 14.67
CA THR A 69 3.90 3.08 15.89
C THR A 69 2.88 2.72 16.99
N ARG A 70 1.70 2.23 16.63
CA ARG A 70 0.67 1.76 17.59
C ARG A 70 0.93 0.34 18.09
N LEU A 71 1.41 -0.56 17.24
CA LEU A 71 1.53 -1.98 17.54
C LEU A 71 2.93 -2.42 17.96
N ASN A 72 3.96 -1.62 17.69
CA ASN A 72 5.34 -1.92 18.10
C ASN A 72 5.42 -2.18 19.61
N ASN A 73 6.07 -3.27 19.98
CA ASN A 73 6.23 -3.77 21.36
C ASN A 73 4.92 -4.15 22.08
N HIS A 74 3.76 -4.06 21.41
CA HIS A 74 2.47 -4.46 21.97
C HIS A 74 2.03 -5.86 21.52
N ILE A 75 2.62 -6.39 20.44
CA ILE A 75 2.33 -7.73 19.94
C ILE A 75 3.36 -8.72 20.47
N ALA A 76 2.91 -9.81 21.10
CA ALA A 76 3.79 -10.89 21.54
C ALA A 76 4.37 -11.66 20.34
N GLU A 77 5.62 -12.11 20.43
CA GLU A 77 6.26 -12.90 19.36
C GLU A 77 5.45 -14.15 18.97
N ARG A 78 4.80 -14.79 19.96
CA ARG A 78 3.91 -15.95 19.74
C ARG A 78 2.73 -15.65 18.80
N THR A 79 2.26 -14.41 18.76
CA THR A 79 1.19 -13.97 17.85
C THR A 79 1.77 -13.40 16.55
N TYR A 80 2.93 -12.77 16.61
CA TYR A 80 3.60 -12.20 15.43
C TYR A 80 3.95 -13.27 14.40
N ARG A 81 4.58 -14.37 14.83
CA ARG A 81 5.12 -15.42 13.94
C ARG A 81 4.05 -16.17 13.13
N PRO A 82 2.91 -16.61 13.71
CA PRO A 82 1.88 -17.30 12.93
C PRO A 82 1.25 -16.40 11.87
N VAL A 83 0.98 -15.12 12.19
CA VAL A 83 0.39 -14.17 11.23
C VAL A 83 1.36 -13.92 10.08
N GLU A 84 2.64 -13.71 10.37
CA GLU A 84 3.68 -13.56 9.35
C GLU A 84 3.72 -14.79 8.41
N ARG A 85 3.68 -16.00 8.97
CA ARG A 85 3.66 -17.24 8.17
C ARG A 85 2.41 -17.38 7.31
N ILE A 86 1.23 -17.02 7.83
CA ILE A 86 -0.03 -17.06 7.08
C ILE A 86 0.05 -16.09 5.89
N LEU A 87 0.58 -14.89 6.09
CA LEU A 87 0.77 -13.91 5.01
C LEU A 87 1.75 -14.42 3.94
N ILE A 88 2.88 -15.00 4.36
CA ILE A 88 3.84 -15.62 3.43
C ILE A 88 3.20 -16.78 2.67
N ALA A 89 2.45 -17.65 3.34
CA ALA A 89 1.75 -18.76 2.70
C ALA A 89 0.70 -18.26 1.70
N GLY A 90 -0.02 -17.18 2.03
CA GLY A 90 -0.93 -16.50 1.11
C GLY A 90 -0.23 -15.95 -0.12
N ILE A 91 0.94 -15.31 0.04
CA ILE A 91 1.76 -14.85 -1.10
C ILE A 91 2.12 -16.03 -2.01
N VAL A 92 2.65 -17.12 -1.45
CA VAL A 92 3.04 -18.31 -2.22
C VAL A 92 1.83 -18.93 -2.93
N LEU A 93 0.70 -19.08 -2.23
CA LEU A 93 -0.54 -19.61 -2.83
C LEU A 93 -1.05 -18.70 -3.96
N GLY A 94 -1.01 -17.39 -3.77
CA GLY A 94 -1.38 -16.41 -4.78
C GLY A 94 -0.52 -16.52 -6.03
N ILE A 95 0.80 -16.64 -5.88
CA ILE A 95 1.73 -16.90 -6.99
C ILE A 95 1.35 -18.19 -7.72
N ILE A 96 1.15 -19.30 -6.99
CA ILE A 96 0.76 -20.58 -7.60
C ILE A 96 -0.56 -20.45 -8.38
N GLY A 97 -1.55 -19.74 -7.84
CA GLY A 97 -2.83 -19.48 -8.51
C GLY A 97 -2.69 -18.65 -9.79
N MET A 98 -1.80 -17.65 -9.79
CA MET A 98 -1.51 -16.83 -10.96
C MET A 98 -0.76 -17.57 -12.05
N PHE A 99 0.23 -18.40 -11.69
CA PHE A 99 1.14 -19.01 -12.65
C PHE A 99 0.80 -20.47 -12.99
N GLN A 100 -0.37 -20.97 -12.60
CA GLN A 100 -0.84 -22.28 -13.07
C GLN A 100 -1.42 -22.19 -14.50
N PRO A 101 -1.28 -23.25 -15.32
CA PRO A 101 -1.69 -23.24 -16.73
C PRO A 101 -3.14 -23.72 -16.98
N PHE A 102 -3.93 -24.01 -15.95
CA PHE A 102 -5.22 -24.69 -16.07
C PHE A 102 -6.40 -23.75 -16.31
N THR A 103 -6.49 -22.61 -15.60
CA THR A 103 -7.66 -21.70 -15.71
C THR A 103 -7.37 -20.25 -15.38
N VAL A 104 -7.94 -19.32 -16.15
CA VAL A 104 -7.83 -17.86 -15.95
C VAL A 104 -8.56 -17.39 -14.69
N THR A 105 -9.58 -18.10 -14.22
CA THR A 105 -10.29 -17.73 -12.98
C THR A 105 -9.36 -17.78 -11.77
N LEU A 106 -8.51 -18.82 -11.70
CA LEU A 106 -7.50 -18.94 -10.65
C LEU A 106 -6.42 -17.86 -10.76
N TYR A 107 -6.16 -17.31 -11.96
CA TYR A 107 -5.28 -16.15 -12.09
C TYR A 107 -5.83 -14.93 -11.34
N THR A 108 -7.12 -14.63 -11.54
CA THR A 108 -7.76 -13.48 -10.87
C THR A 108 -7.82 -13.66 -9.36
N LEU A 109 -8.22 -14.85 -8.91
CA LEU A 109 -8.25 -15.18 -7.48
C LEU A 109 -6.84 -15.18 -6.87
N GLY A 110 -5.87 -15.77 -7.56
CA GLY A 110 -4.46 -15.79 -7.16
C GLY A 110 -3.89 -14.39 -7.04
N PHE A 111 -4.22 -13.50 -7.97
CA PHE A 111 -3.83 -12.09 -7.91
C PHE A 111 -4.41 -11.38 -6.68
N ILE A 112 -5.71 -11.57 -6.39
CA ILE A 112 -6.34 -10.95 -5.22
C ILE A 112 -5.71 -11.47 -3.92
N VAL A 113 -5.51 -12.79 -3.81
CA VAL A 113 -4.87 -13.40 -2.64
C VAL A 113 -3.44 -12.89 -2.47
N LEU A 114 -2.66 -12.83 -3.56
CA LEU A 114 -1.30 -12.30 -3.56
C LEU A 114 -1.31 -10.84 -3.13
N LEU A 115 -2.18 -10.01 -3.71
CA LEU A 115 -2.26 -8.58 -3.44
C LEU A 115 -2.56 -8.32 -1.96
N ILE A 116 -3.59 -8.95 -1.40
CA ILE A 116 -3.97 -8.78 0.01
C ILE A 116 -2.85 -9.28 0.92
N SER A 117 -2.29 -10.46 0.62
CA SER A 117 -1.23 -11.05 1.45
C SER A 117 0.05 -10.22 1.41
N LEU A 118 0.41 -9.67 0.24
CA LEU A 118 1.58 -8.82 0.07
C LEU A 118 1.42 -7.49 0.79
N LEU A 119 0.28 -6.82 0.64
CA LEU A 119 0.00 -5.58 1.38
C LEU A 119 0.01 -5.84 2.90
N GLY A 120 -0.70 -6.88 3.34
CA GLY A 120 -0.69 -7.32 4.73
C GLY A 120 0.72 -7.62 5.25
N TYR A 121 1.55 -8.32 4.47
CA TYR A 121 2.94 -8.63 4.81
C TYR A 121 3.82 -7.37 4.89
N ILE A 122 3.69 -6.44 3.94
CA ILE A 122 4.40 -5.16 3.98
C ILE A 122 4.06 -4.43 5.29
N ILE A 123 2.78 -4.34 5.66
CA ILE A 123 2.38 -3.73 6.93
C ILE A 123 2.96 -4.51 8.13
N TRP A 124 2.77 -5.82 8.16
CA TRP A 124 3.13 -6.67 9.30
C TRP A 124 4.64 -6.70 9.57
N SER A 125 5.45 -6.76 8.51
CA SER A 125 6.92 -6.77 8.59
C SER A 125 7.54 -5.48 9.15
N HIS A 126 6.79 -4.38 9.20
CA HIS A 126 7.22 -3.14 9.84
C HIS A 126 6.89 -3.08 11.34
N ILE A 127 6.18 -4.09 11.88
CA ILE A 127 5.86 -4.16 13.30
C ILE A 127 6.98 -4.90 14.04
N ILE A 128 7.50 -4.28 15.10
CA ILE A 128 8.50 -4.88 15.98
C ILE A 128 7.77 -5.63 17.11
N PRO A 129 7.88 -6.98 17.20
CA PRO A 129 7.24 -7.74 18.26
C PRO A 129 7.95 -7.55 19.60
N ARG A 130 7.21 -7.77 20.69
CA ARG A 130 7.75 -7.81 22.05
C ARG A 130 8.55 -9.10 22.24
N LEU A 131 9.87 -8.96 22.45
CA LEU A 131 10.77 -10.07 22.73
C LEU A 131 10.37 -10.78 24.01
N SER A 132 10.25 -12.11 23.96
CA SER A 132 9.78 -12.93 25.09
C SER A 132 10.87 -13.20 26.16
N GLY A 133 11.93 -12.40 26.21
CA GLY A 133 13.10 -12.58 27.09
C GLY A 133 13.30 -11.50 28.17
N ALA A 134 12.51 -10.42 28.18
CA ALA A 134 12.55 -9.43 29.25
C ALA A 134 11.74 -9.94 30.45
N ARG A 135 12.33 -10.90 31.21
CA ARG A 135 11.86 -11.23 32.56
C ARG A 135 12.18 -10.03 33.46
N GLY A 136 11.14 -9.31 33.88
CA GLY A 136 11.13 -8.63 35.18
C GLY A 136 10.69 -9.62 36.24
#